data_AF-A0A1Q7Y900-F1
#
_entry.id   AF-A0A1Q7Y900-F1
#
_cell.length_a   1.000
_cell.length_b   1.000
_cell.length_c   1.000
_cell.angle_alpha   90.00
_cell.angle_beta   90.00
_cell.angle_gamma   90.00
#
_symmetry.space_group_name_H-M   'P 1'
#
loop_
_entity.id
_entity.type
_entity.pdbx_description
1 polymer ?
#
loop_
_entity_poly.entity_id
_entity_poly.type
_entity_poly.pdbx_seq_one_letter_code
_entity_poly.pdbx_strand_id
1 'polypeptide(L)'
;MTPELVVEAMNDAEGFGRWLAKANRQLNSFFMVCTNSALVNPSTNKHLKDTKELGLLAEEDTGWKDYLETLRRLQAELVERDDTDAPICESCGERTATNILKRVGRDFFPLAGSLGNDAQALPAASRAPRVCALCLIAIQWLPIGGILFNGKLACFQFTEPTLSQRFVEDTYRENRNRLASAKVKDKVPAYGSKQGATPAAKILIDRMRLMQEDIEFYELPKDVSLNIWAFSNSGASPECEVFEIHNPALQFLWKAAQKHYTEISELLKREVPNKSATHLLTAIENGTDYGGFYPRKPSKKEQGVKPASRELYELYQTRILNRTPATLEAGKILAPLVFEQLSGTEKKDKKAPKADQKLLEQLLKENPRWSKDAQVRIELRKRIAKFAEAGHFTLEQYVRLFPAANVANTERLSPEQVRELWKQKGSAIKATNQGWDLFWFYLHHAANGTLSFDKQTISQSTDSSEDLAMFTNPKIQQFARDVFAMQLERRGGKDKKRGLDYIKRNILDAFARGQITNARLREWFIGLADSHPDYKNEDWDALCRDEQGRDAIGELRFQMRLELANLYRIEKEVLDK
;
A
#
# COMPACT_ATOMS: atom_id res chain seq x y z
N MET A 1 27.47 1.00 21.54
CA MET A 1 27.55 0.88 23.01
C MET A 1 29.01 0.69 23.36
N THR A 2 29.54 1.42 24.34
CA THR A 2 30.93 1.21 24.79
C THR A 2 31.02 -0.06 25.65
N PRO A 3 32.19 -0.74 25.69
CA PRO A 3 32.39 -1.96 26.48
C PRO A 3 32.09 -1.77 27.98
N GLU A 4 32.36 -0.59 28.54
CA GLU A 4 32.19 -0.34 29.97
C GLU A 4 30.71 -0.43 30.43
N LEU A 5 29.78 0.02 29.58
CA LEU A 5 28.33 0.01 29.86
C LEU A 5 27.72 -1.40 29.87
N VAL A 6 28.30 -2.33 29.11
CA VAL A 6 27.87 -3.74 29.06
C VAL A 6 28.35 -4.48 30.30
N VAL A 7 29.59 -4.22 30.74
CA VAL A 7 30.19 -4.91 31.89
C VAL A 7 29.51 -4.52 33.20
N GLU A 8 29.23 -3.23 33.45
CA GLU A 8 28.52 -2.80 34.67
C GLU A 8 27.08 -3.34 34.75
N ALA A 9 26.34 -3.35 33.64
CA ALA A 9 24.97 -3.89 33.60
C ALA A 9 24.93 -5.42 33.73
N MET A 10 26.00 -6.12 33.33
CA MET A 10 26.10 -7.58 33.42
C MET A 10 26.71 -8.07 34.74
N ASN A 11 27.34 -7.22 35.56
CA ASN A 11 28.03 -7.62 36.79
C ASN A 11 27.11 -8.17 37.91
N ASP A 12 25.79 -8.02 37.82
CA ASP A 12 24.82 -8.84 38.58
C ASP A 12 24.54 -10.18 37.87
N ALA A 13 25.61 -10.87 37.45
CA ALA A 13 25.59 -11.98 36.49
C ALA A 13 24.74 -13.17 36.96
N GLU A 14 24.71 -13.40 38.27
CA GLU A 14 23.94 -14.50 38.85
C GLU A 14 22.45 -14.19 38.89
N GLY A 15 22.04 -12.96 39.25
CA GLY A 15 20.65 -12.52 39.18
C GLY A 15 20.15 -12.41 37.75
N PHE A 16 20.95 -11.79 36.88
CA PHE A 16 20.65 -11.53 35.47
C PHE A 16 20.63 -12.80 34.62
N GLY A 17 21.63 -13.68 34.76
CA GLY A 17 21.69 -14.95 34.06
C GLY A 17 20.55 -15.88 34.45
N ARG A 18 20.23 -15.99 35.75
CA ARG A 18 19.08 -16.77 36.25
C ARG A 18 17.76 -16.21 35.74
N TRP A 19 17.60 -14.89 35.76
CA TRP A 19 16.40 -14.25 35.21
C TRP A 19 16.24 -14.52 33.72
N LEU A 20 17.31 -14.37 32.93
CA LEU A 20 17.28 -14.60 31.49
C LEU A 20 16.99 -16.07 31.16
N ALA A 21 17.62 -17.01 31.87
CA ALA A 21 17.35 -18.43 31.75
C ALA A 21 15.86 -18.75 32.07
N LYS A 22 15.29 -18.13 33.11
CA LYS A 22 13.86 -18.26 33.44
C LYS A 22 12.97 -17.72 32.33
N ALA A 23 13.25 -16.51 31.85
CA ALA A 23 12.50 -15.86 30.77
C ALA A 23 12.54 -16.68 29.48
N ASN A 24 13.73 -17.10 29.05
CA ASN A 24 13.95 -17.90 27.84
C ASN A 24 13.31 -19.29 27.94
N ARG A 25 13.32 -19.91 29.13
CA ARG A 25 12.61 -21.17 29.34
C ARG A 25 11.09 -20.98 29.29
N GLN A 26 10.54 -19.84 29.69
CA GLN A 26 9.10 -19.55 29.65
C GLN A 26 8.61 -19.15 28.24
N LEU A 27 9.41 -18.42 27.47
CA LEU A 27 9.02 -17.92 26.16
C LEU A 27 9.06 -19.00 25.07
N ASN A 28 7.96 -19.13 24.33
CA ASN A 28 7.94 -19.98 23.13
C ASN A 28 8.86 -19.44 22.02
N SER A 29 9.11 -18.12 21.96
CA SER A 29 10.02 -17.52 20.99
C SER A 29 11.47 -18.01 21.18
N PHE A 30 11.89 -18.38 22.40
CA PHE A 30 13.26 -18.87 22.59
C PHE A 30 13.49 -20.21 21.88
N PHE A 31 12.50 -21.10 21.86
CA PHE A 31 12.58 -22.33 21.07
C PHE A 31 12.70 -22.04 19.57
N MET A 32 12.16 -20.92 19.08
CA MET A 32 12.30 -20.50 17.68
C MET A 32 13.68 -19.90 17.38
N VAL A 33 14.37 -19.34 18.38
CA VAL A 33 15.74 -18.80 18.22
C VAL A 33 16.77 -19.91 18.37
N CYS A 34 16.72 -20.67 19.47
CA CYS A 34 17.71 -21.67 19.85
C CYS A 34 17.08 -23.07 19.96
N THR A 35 16.71 -23.67 18.81
CA THR A 35 15.96 -24.94 18.75
C THR A 35 16.64 -26.12 19.44
N ASN A 36 17.97 -26.13 19.49
CA ASN A 36 18.76 -27.23 20.09
C ASN A 36 19.25 -26.92 21.51
N SER A 37 18.82 -25.81 22.11
CA SER A 37 19.27 -25.45 23.45
C SER A 37 18.80 -26.46 24.48
N ALA A 38 19.73 -26.98 25.29
CA ALA A 38 19.43 -27.85 26.43
C ALA A 38 18.50 -27.18 27.47
N LEU A 39 18.34 -25.85 27.41
CA LEU A 39 17.41 -25.13 28.27
C LEU A 39 15.93 -25.45 27.97
N VAL A 40 15.60 -25.81 26.71
CA VAL A 40 14.20 -26.00 26.29
C VAL A 40 13.94 -27.25 25.43
N ASN A 41 14.98 -27.90 24.89
CA ASN A 41 14.82 -29.04 24.00
C ASN A 41 15.00 -30.38 24.77
N PRO A 42 13.96 -31.24 24.85
CA PRO A 42 14.05 -32.54 25.53
C PRO A 42 15.03 -33.53 24.88
N SER A 43 15.36 -33.37 23.59
CA SER A 43 16.34 -34.25 22.93
C SER A 43 17.78 -34.03 23.42
N THR A 44 18.09 -32.82 23.88
CA THR A 44 19.41 -32.42 24.39
C THR A 44 19.44 -32.30 25.92
N ASN A 45 18.30 -32.45 26.60
CA ASN A 45 18.20 -32.43 28.06
C ASN A 45 17.42 -33.66 28.56
N LYS A 46 18.15 -34.63 29.09
CA LYS A 46 17.61 -35.90 29.60
C LYS A 46 16.57 -35.68 30.71
N HIS A 47 16.79 -34.71 31.59
CA HIS A 47 15.83 -34.39 32.67
C HIS A 47 14.49 -33.92 32.10
N LEU A 48 14.48 -33.06 31.08
CA LEU A 48 13.24 -32.64 30.39
C LEU A 48 12.54 -33.80 29.67
N LYS A 49 13.29 -34.75 29.12
CA LYS A 49 12.76 -35.95 28.45
C LYS A 49 12.05 -36.89 29.44
N ASP A 50 12.65 -37.07 30.61
CA ASP A 50 12.20 -38.05 31.60
C ASP A 50 10.99 -37.55 32.39
N THR A 51 10.94 -36.26 32.74
CA THR A 51 9.83 -35.71 33.53
C THR A 51 8.56 -35.48 32.72
N LYS A 52 8.64 -35.32 31.38
CA LYS A 52 7.54 -34.89 30.47
C LYS A 52 6.86 -33.57 30.88
N GLU A 53 7.24 -32.98 32.01
CA GLU A 53 6.90 -31.66 32.44
C GLU A 53 7.76 -30.68 31.65
N LEU A 54 7.23 -30.22 30.51
CA LEU A 54 7.72 -29.01 29.83
C LEU A 54 7.60 -27.75 30.73
N GLY A 55 7.05 -27.90 31.95
CA GLY A 55 6.92 -26.93 33.02
C GLY A 55 8.18 -26.79 33.88
N LEU A 56 9.09 -25.94 33.42
CA LEU A 56 9.57 -24.75 34.14
C LEU A 56 10.11 -24.87 35.58
N LEU A 57 11.44 -24.64 35.68
CA LEU A 57 12.21 -24.17 36.84
C LEU A 57 12.67 -25.21 37.88
N ALA A 58 13.01 -26.43 37.46
CA ALA A 58 14.08 -27.11 38.19
C ALA A 58 15.40 -26.38 37.85
N GLU A 59 15.76 -25.35 38.63
CA GLU A 59 17.10 -24.71 38.54
C GLU A 59 18.24 -25.75 38.75
N GLU A 60 17.86 -26.94 39.21
CA GLU A 60 18.72 -28.08 39.44
C GLU A 60 18.98 -28.94 38.20
N ASP A 61 18.21 -28.76 37.10
CA ASP A 61 18.40 -29.56 35.89
C ASP A 61 19.71 -29.23 35.17
N THR A 62 20.28 -30.23 34.49
CA THR A 62 21.61 -30.12 33.89
C THR A 62 21.65 -29.08 32.77
N GLY A 63 20.60 -28.99 31.94
CA GLY A 63 20.55 -28.01 30.85
C GLY A 63 20.47 -26.56 31.35
N TRP A 64 19.82 -26.33 32.49
CA TRP A 64 19.80 -25.04 33.19
C TRP A 64 21.20 -24.66 33.71
N LYS A 65 21.84 -25.59 34.42
CA LYS A 65 23.20 -25.39 34.96
C LYS A 65 24.21 -25.13 33.85
N ASP A 66 24.16 -25.92 32.78
CA ASP A 66 25.05 -25.79 31.62
C ASP A 66 24.86 -24.45 30.89
N TYR A 67 23.60 -24.00 30.76
CA TYR A 67 23.28 -22.70 30.17
C TYR A 67 23.86 -21.55 30.99
N LEU A 68 23.63 -21.53 32.31
CA LEU A 68 24.15 -20.50 33.20
C LEU A 68 25.68 -20.48 33.24
N GLU A 69 26.31 -21.65 33.29
CA GLU A 69 27.76 -21.77 33.29
C GLU A 69 28.36 -21.25 31.98
N THR A 70 27.72 -21.55 30.84
CA THR A 70 28.15 -21.03 29.55
C THR A 70 28.05 -19.50 29.51
N LEU A 71 26.95 -18.91 30.00
CA LEU A 71 26.82 -17.45 30.06
C LEU A 71 27.87 -16.80 30.95
N ARG A 72 28.17 -17.38 32.12
CA ARG A 72 29.23 -16.88 33.02
C ARG A 72 30.60 -16.90 32.35
N ARG A 73 30.93 -18.00 31.65
CA ARG A 73 32.21 -18.12 30.93
C ARG A 73 32.33 -17.12 29.79
N LEU A 74 31.25 -16.92 29.01
CA LEU A 74 31.22 -15.90 27.96
C LEU A 74 31.36 -14.49 28.54
N GLN A 75 30.74 -14.20 29.68
CA GLN A 75 30.87 -12.91 30.34
C GLN A 75 32.28 -12.67 30.88
N ALA A 76 32.93 -13.69 31.45
CA ALA A 76 34.32 -13.58 31.91
C ALA A 76 35.26 -13.20 30.75
N GLU A 77 35.07 -13.82 29.58
CA GLU A 77 35.83 -13.52 28.36
C GLU A 77 35.62 -12.06 27.87
N LEU A 78 34.47 -11.42 28.16
CA LEU A 78 34.26 -10.01 27.81
C LEU A 78 35.12 -9.03 28.62
N VAL A 79 35.55 -9.43 29.82
CA VAL A 79 36.38 -8.62 30.72
C VAL A 79 37.87 -8.86 30.45
N GLU A 80 38.22 -10.04 29.94
CA GLU A 80 39.57 -10.36 29.49
C GLU A 80 39.93 -9.55 28.24
N ARG A 81 41.22 -9.23 28.05
CA ARG A 81 41.67 -8.50 26.86
C ARG A 81 41.53 -9.39 25.62
N ASP A 82 41.08 -8.81 24.51
CA ASP A 82 40.96 -9.52 23.23
C ASP A 82 42.30 -10.15 22.83
N ASP A 83 42.27 -11.45 22.57
CA ASP A 83 43.38 -12.21 21.98
C ASP A 83 43.57 -11.77 20.53
N THR A 84 44.61 -10.98 20.25
CA THR A 84 44.88 -10.42 18.92
C THR A 84 45.12 -11.47 17.83
N ASP A 85 45.43 -12.71 18.21
CA ASP A 85 45.69 -13.81 17.29
C ASP A 85 44.44 -14.66 17.00
N ALA A 86 43.34 -14.43 17.74
CA ALA A 86 42.08 -15.12 17.53
C ALA A 86 41.33 -14.60 16.28
N PRO A 87 40.59 -15.47 15.57
CA PRO A 87 39.88 -15.05 14.38
C PRO A 87 38.76 -14.05 14.70
N ILE A 88 38.53 -13.09 13.81
CA ILE A 88 37.49 -12.07 13.99
C ILE A 88 36.09 -12.69 13.93
N CYS A 89 35.19 -12.16 14.74
CA CYS A 89 33.77 -12.48 14.79
C CYS A 89 33.11 -12.16 13.45
N GLU A 90 32.52 -13.18 12.84
CA GLU A 90 31.78 -13.09 11.57
C GLU A 90 30.46 -12.33 11.71
N SER A 91 29.95 -12.12 12.95
CA SER A 91 28.70 -11.39 13.19
C SER A 91 28.88 -9.88 13.35
N CYS A 92 29.90 -9.41 14.08
CA CYS A 92 30.11 -7.97 14.30
C CYS A 92 31.30 -7.41 13.52
N GLY A 93 32.24 -8.25 13.07
CA GLY A 93 33.45 -7.80 12.36
C GLY A 93 34.47 -7.06 13.22
N GLU A 94 34.22 -6.85 14.50
CA GLU A 94 35.03 -5.98 15.37
C GLU A 94 35.82 -6.72 16.46
N ARG A 95 35.23 -7.79 17.03
CA ARG A 95 35.78 -8.53 18.18
C ARG A 95 36.29 -9.89 17.77
N THR A 96 37.16 -10.49 18.58
CA THR A 96 37.63 -11.85 18.37
C THR A 96 36.52 -12.86 18.70
N ALA A 97 36.52 -13.99 17.99
CA ALA A 97 35.56 -15.06 18.21
C ALA A 97 35.85 -15.79 19.53
N THR A 98 34.79 -16.23 20.21
CA THR A 98 34.93 -16.90 21.51
C THR A 98 35.67 -18.23 21.39
N ASN A 99 36.48 -18.54 22.39
CA ASN A 99 37.05 -19.89 22.58
C ASN A 99 36.25 -20.74 23.58
N ILE A 100 35.24 -20.17 24.24
CA ILE A 100 34.40 -20.87 25.24
C ILE A 100 33.58 -21.98 24.58
N LEU A 101 32.99 -21.69 23.42
CA LEU A 101 32.25 -22.64 22.62
C LEU A 101 33.13 -23.16 21.48
N LYS A 102 33.54 -24.43 21.56
CA LYS A 102 34.32 -25.09 20.50
C LYS A 102 33.64 -25.02 19.13
N ARG A 103 32.30 -24.99 19.11
CA ARG A 103 31.45 -24.86 17.92
C ARG A 103 30.18 -24.12 18.30
N VAL A 104 29.81 -23.10 17.53
CA VAL A 104 28.55 -22.38 17.69
C VAL A 104 27.49 -23.06 16.82
N GLY A 105 26.46 -23.64 17.45
CA GLY A 105 25.35 -24.30 16.77
C GLY A 105 24.00 -23.63 17.03
N ARG A 106 22.92 -24.28 16.57
CA ARG A 106 21.51 -23.83 16.77
C ARG A 106 21.06 -23.82 18.23
N ASP A 107 21.91 -24.26 19.14
CA ASP A 107 21.75 -24.20 20.58
C ASP A 107 22.06 -22.82 21.17
N PHE A 108 22.90 -22.03 20.49
CA PHE A 108 23.32 -20.70 20.95
C PHE A 108 23.23 -19.58 19.92
N PHE A 109 23.11 -19.89 18.63
CA PHE A 109 23.00 -18.89 17.56
C PHE A 109 21.93 -19.29 16.52
N PRO A 110 20.97 -18.40 16.20
CA PRO A 110 19.92 -18.70 15.23
C PRO A 110 20.52 -18.87 13.83
N LEU A 111 19.88 -19.69 12.99
CA LEU A 111 20.32 -19.93 11.61
C LEU A 111 21.76 -20.49 11.51
N ALA A 112 22.33 -21.01 12.59
CA ALA A 112 23.56 -21.79 12.49
C ALA A 112 23.26 -23.16 11.84
N GLY A 113 24.13 -23.64 10.95
CA GLY A 113 23.98 -24.97 10.34
C GLY A 113 24.12 -26.11 11.36
N SER A 114 23.48 -27.25 11.08
CA SER A 114 23.72 -28.51 11.82
C SER A 114 24.83 -29.30 11.10
N LEU A 115 25.92 -29.64 11.78
CA LEU A 115 26.99 -30.46 11.18
C LEU A 115 26.52 -31.91 10.98
N GLY A 116 26.46 -32.38 9.73
CA GLY A 116 26.13 -33.78 9.37
C GLY A 116 25.19 -33.97 8.17
N ASN A 117 24.58 -32.90 7.66
CA ASN A 117 23.93 -32.86 6.35
C ASN A 117 24.45 -31.60 5.64
N ASP A 118 24.91 -31.74 4.40
CA ASP A 118 25.55 -30.70 3.56
C ASP A 118 24.66 -29.51 3.17
N ALA A 119 23.70 -29.10 4.00
CA ALA A 119 22.78 -28.00 3.72
C ALA A 119 22.81 -26.90 4.79
N GLN A 120 23.57 -25.85 4.47
CA GLN A 120 23.08 -24.48 4.28
C GLN A 120 22.24 -23.82 5.40
N ALA A 121 22.76 -22.69 5.89
CA ALA A 121 21.95 -21.61 6.46
C ALA A 121 22.56 -20.22 6.23
N LEU A 122 23.84 -20.15 5.84
CA LEU A 122 24.39 -19.10 4.98
C LEU A 122 24.77 -19.77 3.65
N PRO A 123 24.45 -19.19 2.48
CA PRO A 123 24.86 -19.75 1.17
C PRO A 123 26.37 -20.01 1.02
N ALA A 124 27.20 -19.51 1.96
CA ALA A 124 28.67 -19.58 1.94
C ALA A 124 29.33 -20.33 3.13
N ALA A 125 28.58 -20.82 4.13
CA ALA A 125 29.20 -21.36 5.34
C ALA A 125 29.44 -22.89 5.28
N SER A 126 30.69 -23.29 5.03
CA SER A 126 31.18 -24.68 5.12
C SER A 126 31.52 -25.14 6.55
N ARG A 127 31.34 -24.27 7.54
CA ARG A 127 31.75 -24.46 8.94
C ARG A 127 30.83 -23.76 9.92
N ALA A 128 30.93 -24.10 11.20
CA ALA A 128 30.25 -23.37 12.27
C ALA A 128 30.70 -21.89 12.29
N PRO A 129 29.78 -20.94 12.52
CA PRO A 129 30.11 -19.52 12.52
C PRO A 129 31.05 -19.18 13.67
N ARG A 130 31.97 -18.26 13.41
CA ARG A 130 32.88 -17.72 14.42
C ARG A 130 32.25 -16.48 15.04
N VAL A 131 31.78 -16.57 16.28
CA VAL A 131 31.02 -15.49 16.93
C VAL A 131 31.70 -15.09 18.23
N CYS A 132 31.78 -13.80 18.54
CA CYS A 132 32.35 -13.31 19.81
C CYS A 132 31.37 -13.53 20.98
N ALA A 133 31.90 -13.48 22.21
CA ALA A 133 31.09 -13.61 23.42
C ALA A 133 29.95 -12.59 23.50
N LEU A 134 30.19 -11.34 23.09
CA LEU A 134 29.19 -10.27 23.16
C LEU A 134 27.98 -10.57 22.27
N CYS A 135 28.23 -10.98 21.02
CA CYS A 135 27.18 -11.36 20.09
C CYS A 135 26.39 -12.58 20.58
N LEU A 136 27.07 -13.59 21.13
CA LEU A 136 26.41 -14.79 21.68
C LEU A 136 25.49 -14.45 22.85
N ILE A 137 25.94 -13.57 23.75
CA ILE A 137 25.13 -13.06 24.87
C ILE A 137 23.95 -12.23 24.33
N ALA A 138 24.19 -11.31 23.40
CA ALA A 138 23.15 -10.45 22.83
C ALA A 138 22.02 -11.25 22.16
N ILE A 139 22.36 -12.33 21.45
CA ILE A 139 21.38 -13.23 20.83
C ILE A 139 20.43 -13.87 21.85
N GLN A 140 20.86 -14.07 23.10
CA GLN A 140 19.98 -14.62 24.14
C GLN A 140 18.82 -13.69 24.52
N TRP A 141 18.91 -12.40 24.16
CA TRP A 141 17.85 -11.39 24.38
C TRP A 141 16.87 -11.28 23.21
N LEU A 142 17.25 -11.80 22.05
CA LEU A 142 16.43 -11.81 20.84
C LEU A 142 14.99 -12.34 21.05
N PRO A 143 14.75 -13.42 21.82
CA PRO A 143 13.39 -13.92 22.05
C PRO A 143 12.46 -12.93 22.75
N ILE A 144 13.01 -12.02 23.55
CA ILE A 144 12.26 -11.01 24.32
C ILE A 144 12.06 -9.75 23.47
N GLY A 145 13.01 -9.43 22.58
CA GLY A 145 12.92 -8.33 21.63
C GLY A 145 12.19 -8.66 20.32
N GLY A 146 11.80 -9.92 20.09
CA GLY A 146 11.19 -10.39 18.85
C GLY A 146 9.66 -10.47 18.86
N ILE A 147 9.09 -10.45 17.66
CA ILE A 147 7.63 -10.55 17.42
C ILE A 147 7.35 -11.67 16.42
N LEU A 148 6.27 -12.42 16.58
CA LEU A 148 5.82 -13.39 15.60
C LEU A 148 5.17 -12.67 14.40
N PHE A 149 5.74 -12.86 13.21
CA PHE A 149 5.32 -12.30 11.93
C PHE A 149 5.21 -13.42 10.89
N ASN A 150 4.04 -13.63 10.29
CA ASN A 150 3.80 -14.69 9.30
C ASN A 150 4.29 -16.10 9.75
N GLY A 151 4.17 -16.39 11.05
CA GLY A 151 4.63 -17.67 11.63
C GLY A 151 6.14 -17.75 11.89
N LYS A 152 6.91 -16.72 11.54
CA LYS A 152 8.36 -16.57 11.77
C LYS A 152 8.62 -15.58 12.90
N LEU A 153 9.76 -15.66 13.57
CA LEU A 153 10.17 -14.62 14.53
C LEU A 153 10.81 -13.46 13.76
N ALA A 154 10.39 -12.24 14.04
CA ALA A 154 10.80 -11.05 13.30
C ALA A 154 11.51 -10.01 14.17
N CYS A 155 12.52 -9.38 13.57
CA CYS A 155 13.23 -8.22 14.08
C CYS A 155 12.97 -7.02 13.18
N PHE A 156 12.77 -5.85 13.77
CA PHE A 156 12.42 -4.63 13.05
C PHE A 156 13.63 -3.69 13.05
N GLN A 157 14.09 -3.33 11.86
CA GLN A 157 15.23 -2.45 11.65
C GLN A 157 14.83 -1.29 10.75
N PHE A 158 14.64 -0.13 11.35
CA PHE A 158 14.55 1.13 10.63
C PHE A 158 15.93 1.58 10.18
N THR A 159 16.02 2.26 9.03
CA THR A 159 17.25 2.95 8.62
C THR A 159 17.65 4.05 9.60
N GLU A 160 16.67 4.60 10.34
CA GLU A 160 16.90 5.48 11.49
C GLU A 160 17.12 4.64 12.77
N PRO A 161 18.33 4.60 13.35
CA PRO A 161 18.66 3.72 14.47
C PRO A 161 17.82 3.97 15.73
N THR A 162 17.47 5.24 15.98
CA THR A 162 16.67 5.64 17.15
C THR A 162 15.30 4.98 17.16
N LEU A 163 14.67 4.88 15.98
CA LEU A 163 13.38 4.21 15.82
C LEU A 163 13.49 2.70 16.04
N SER A 164 14.56 2.07 15.55
CA SER A 164 14.84 0.66 15.81
C SER A 164 14.96 0.38 17.29
N GLN A 165 15.75 1.19 18.01
CA GLN A 165 15.95 1.03 19.44
C GLN A 165 14.64 1.17 20.21
N ARG A 166 13.83 2.21 19.89
CA ARG A 166 12.55 2.42 20.56
C ARG A 166 11.57 1.28 20.29
N PHE A 167 11.51 0.80 19.05
CA PHE A 167 10.62 -0.31 18.69
C PHE A 167 10.98 -1.61 19.43
N VAL A 168 12.28 -1.90 19.53
CA VAL A 168 12.79 -3.06 20.28
C VAL A 168 12.54 -2.89 21.77
N GLU A 169 12.74 -1.68 22.32
CA GLU A 169 12.47 -1.38 23.73
C GLU A 169 10.99 -1.63 24.09
N ASP A 170 10.05 -1.14 23.27
CA ASP A 170 8.63 -1.35 23.49
C ASP A 170 8.23 -2.83 23.39
N THR A 171 8.85 -3.55 22.47
CA THR A 171 8.65 -5.00 22.30
C THR A 171 9.18 -5.76 23.53
N TYR A 172 10.37 -5.38 24.00
CA TYR A 172 10.96 -5.91 25.22
C TYR A 172 10.07 -5.67 26.44
N ARG A 173 9.58 -4.45 26.63
CA ARG A 173 8.68 -4.07 27.74
C ARG A 173 7.39 -4.90 27.72
N GLU A 174 6.78 -5.06 26.54
CA GLU A 174 5.58 -5.87 26.36
C GLU A 174 5.83 -7.34 26.74
N ASN A 175 6.87 -7.96 26.19
CA ASN A 175 7.20 -9.35 26.52
C ASN A 175 7.58 -9.54 27.99
N ARG A 176 8.28 -8.57 28.60
CA ARG A 176 8.59 -8.56 30.02
C ARG A 176 7.33 -8.49 30.88
N ASN A 177 6.35 -7.65 30.52
CA ASN A 177 5.08 -7.54 31.24
C ASN A 177 4.27 -8.83 31.14
N ARG A 178 4.27 -9.47 29.97
CA ARG A 178 3.62 -10.78 29.74
C ARG A 178 4.28 -11.88 30.55
N LEU A 179 5.60 -11.88 30.66
CA LEU A 179 6.36 -12.78 31.54
C LEU A 179 6.04 -12.55 33.02
N ALA A 180 6.01 -11.30 33.46
CA ALA A 180 5.72 -10.95 34.86
C ALA A 180 4.30 -11.35 35.29
N SER A 181 3.35 -11.32 34.34
CA SER A 181 1.94 -11.67 34.58
C SER A 181 1.64 -13.16 34.39
N ALA A 182 2.56 -13.92 33.78
CA ALA A 182 2.40 -15.35 33.57
C ALA A 182 2.62 -16.13 34.88
N LYS A 183 1.85 -17.19 35.09
CA LYS A 183 2.13 -18.11 36.20
C LYS A 183 3.48 -18.77 35.94
N VAL A 184 4.21 -19.06 37.01
CA VAL A 184 5.57 -19.62 36.97
C VAL A 184 5.70 -20.87 36.10
N LYS A 185 4.63 -21.67 35.99
CA LYS A 185 4.58 -22.93 35.23
C LYS A 185 4.04 -22.82 33.80
N ASP A 186 3.62 -21.64 33.37
CA ASP A 186 2.98 -21.46 32.05
C ASP A 186 4.01 -21.04 31.00
N LYS A 187 3.91 -21.64 29.80
CA LYS A 187 4.63 -21.16 28.63
C LYS A 187 3.98 -19.88 28.13
N VAL A 188 4.79 -18.84 27.92
CA VAL A 188 4.35 -17.57 27.36
C VAL A 188 4.40 -17.66 25.83
N PRO A 189 3.26 -17.51 25.13
CA PRO A 189 3.24 -17.52 23.68
C PRO A 189 4.10 -16.38 23.13
N ALA A 190 4.77 -16.59 21.98
CA ALA A 190 5.46 -15.50 21.30
C ALA A 190 4.51 -14.31 21.08
N TYR A 191 5.00 -13.08 21.25
CA TYR A 191 4.18 -11.89 20.98
C TYR A 191 3.70 -11.90 19.53
N GLY A 192 2.43 -11.61 19.28
CA GLY A 192 1.80 -11.79 17.96
C GLY A 192 1.24 -13.20 17.67
N SER A 193 1.43 -14.18 18.56
CA SER A 193 0.83 -15.52 18.39
C SER A 193 -0.70 -15.52 18.48
N LYS A 194 -1.34 -16.42 17.71
CA LYS A 194 -2.81 -16.55 17.57
C LYS A 194 -3.53 -15.33 16.96
N GLN A 195 -2.80 -14.38 16.38
CA GLN A 195 -3.38 -13.16 15.78
C GLN A 195 -3.42 -13.17 14.24
N GLY A 196 -2.99 -14.23 13.55
CA GLY A 196 -2.97 -14.31 12.07
C GLY A 196 -1.78 -13.57 11.43
N ALA A 197 -1.87 -13.19 10.15
CA ALA A 197 -0.90 -12.31 9.45
C ALA A 197 -1.20 -10.80 9.61
N THR A 198 -2.40 -10.48 10.11
CA THR A 198 -2.88 -9.16 10.55
C THR A 198 -2.10 -8.45 11.68
N PRO A 199 -1.38 -9.13 12.61
CA PRO A 199 -0.83 -8.46 13.80
C PRO A 199 0.37 -7.57 13.49
N ALA A 200 1.08 -7.75 12.38
CA ALA A 200 2.23 -6.91 12.07
C ALA A 200 1.82 -5.45 11.81
N ALA A 201 0.81 -5.26 10.96
CA ALA A 201 0.27 -3.95 10.64
C ALA A 201 -0.26 -3.28 11.90
N LYS A 202 -0.97 -4.07 12.72
CA LYS A 202 -1.55 -3.59 13.97
C LYS A 202 -0.47 -3.21 14.98
N ILE A 203 0.52 -4.08 15.19
CA ILE A 203 1.63 -3.83 16.11
C ILE A 203 2.43 -2.60 15.65
N LEU A 204 2.74 -2.49 14.35
CA LEU A 204 3.40 -1.32 13.79
C LEU A 204 2.63 -0.03 14.08
N ILE A 205 1.32 -0.01 13.80
CA ILE A 205 0.46 1.15 14.03
C ILE A 205 0.33 1.46 15.53
N ASP A 206 0.13 0.45 16.37
CA ASP A 206 0.02 0.59 17.82
C ASP A 206 1.33 1.21 18.38
N ARG A 207 2.50 0.78 17.90
CA ARG A 207 3.81 1.31 18.31
C ARG A 207 4.08 2.70 17.76
N MET A 208 3.76 2.97 16.50
CA MET A 208 3.90 4.31 15.92
C MET A 208 3.03 5.33 16.66
N ARG A 209 1.82 4.94 17.10
CA ARG A 209 0.98 5.80 17.94
C ARG A 209 1.65 6.10 19.28
N LEU A 210 2.14 5.07 19.98
CA LEU A 210 2.83 5.25 21.27
C LEU A 210 4.06 6.14 21.14
N MET A 211 4.88 5.94 20.11
CA MET A 211 6.04 6.79 19.84
C MET A 211 5.68 8.26 19.63
N GLN A 212 4.54 8.53 18.98
CA GLN A 212 4.03 9.90 18.77
C GLN A 212 3.45 10.52 20.04
N GLU A 213 2.96 9.71 20.98
CA GLU A 213 2.50 10.18 22.30
C GLU A 213 3.69 10.49 23.22
N ASP A 214 4.76 9.71 23.12
CA ASP A 214 5.96 9.84 23.97
C ASP A 214 6.91 10.96 23.51
N ILE A 215 6.91 11.30 22.22
CA ILE A 215 7.80 12.31 21.64
C ILE A 215 6.95 13.38 20.96
N GLU A 216 6.67 14.45 21.71
CA GLU A 216 5.92 15.60 21.21
C GLU A 216 6.59 16.16 19.94
N PHE A 217 5.81 16.31 18.87
CA PHE A 217 6.27 16.80 17.56
C PHE A 217 7.29 15.94 16.81
N TYR A 218 7.43 14.64 17.13
CA TYR A 218 8.27 13.76 16.31
C TYR A 218 7.64 13.49 14.95
N GLU A 219 8.24 14.07 13.92
CA GLU A 219 7.95 13.74 12.54
C GLU A 219 8.87 12.62 12.05
N LEU A 220 8.30 11.63 11.36
CA LEU A 220 9.08 10.58 10.74
C LEU A 220 9.99 11.21 9.65
N PRO A 221 11.32 10.98 9.69
CA PRO A 221 12.22 11.54 8.68
C PRO A 221 11.88 11.09 7.25
N LYS A 222 12.26 11.92 6.27
CA LYS A 222 11.88 11.75 4.86
C LYS A 222 12.53 10.54 4.18
N ASP A 223 13.63 10.03 4.72
CA ASP A 223 14.42 8.94 4.12
C ASP A 223 14.49 7.69 5.02
N VAL A 224 13.41 7.43 5.78
CA VAL A 224 13.31 6.23 6.62
C VAL A 224 12.64 5.09 5.88
N SER A 225 13.27 3.91 5.83
CA SER A 225 12.62 2.64 5.51
C SER A 225 12.70 1.69 6.71
N LEU A 226 11.88 0.64 6.68
CA LEU A 226 11.84 -0.40 7.70
C LEU A 226 12.06 -1.77 7.05
N ASN A 227 13.11 -2.46 7.50
CA ASN A 227 13.36 -3.86 7.19
C ASN A 227 12.81 -4.75 8.30
N ILE A 228 11.96 -5.70 7.94
CA ILE A 228 11.44 -6.73 8.83
C ILE A 228 12.18 -8.03 8.50
N TRP A 229 13.09 -8.43 9.39
CA TRP A 229 13.88 -9.65 9.27
C TRP A 229 13.13 -10.81 9.91
N ALA A 230 12.40 -11.59 9.11
CA ALA A 230 11.58 -12.70 9.59
C ALA A 230 12.30 -14.02 9.38
N PHE A 231 12.56 -14.77 10.44
CA PHE A 231 13.32 -16.02 10.37
C PHE A 231 12.62 -17.18 11.08
N SER A 232 12.93 -18.38 10.60
CA SER A 232 12.54 -19.64 11.22
C SER A 232 13.76 -20.53 11.39
N ASN A 233 13.96 -21.05 12.59
CA ASN A 233 15.01 -22.02 12.89
C ASN A 233 14.44 -23.46 13.05
N SER A 234 13.16 -23.66 12.72
CA SER A 234 12.48 -24.96 12.85
C SER A 234 12.66 -25.84 11.61
N GLY A 235 12.84 -27.15 11.81
CA GLY A 235 12.93 -28.13 10.73
C GLY A 235 14.33 -28.29 10.13
N ALA A 236 14.40 -28.96 8.97
CA ALA A 236 15.66 -29.28 8.30
C ALA A 236 16.32 -28.05 7.64
N SER A 237 15.53 -27.04 7.26
CA SER A 237 15.99 -25.87 6.50
C SER A 237 15.66 -24.58 7.23
N PRO A 238 16.61 -23.97 7.96
CA PRO A 238 16.46 -22.63 8.48
C PRO A 238 16.28 -21.63 7.33
N GLU A 239 15.43 -20.64 7.54
CA GLU A 239 15.10 -19.65 6.51
C GLU A 239 15.02 -18.25 7.13
N CYS A 240 15.41 -17.25 6.34
CA CYS A 240 15.27 -15.84 6.67
C CYS A 240 14.76 -15.09 5.44
N GLU A 241 13.72 -14.31 5.64
CA GLU A 241 13.11 -13.43 4.64
C GLU A 241 13.20 -11.99 5.15
N VAL A 242 13.46 -11.06 4.23
CA VAL A 242 13.50 -9.63 4.52
C VAL A 242 12.34 -8.96 3.80
N PHE A 243 11.48 -8.31 4.56
CA PHE A 243 10.38 -7.51 4.02
C PHE A 243 10.72 -6.03 4.20
N GLU A 244 10.85 -5.31 3.10
CA GLU A 244 11.11 -3.87 3.14
C GLU A 244 9.80 -3.09 3.05
N ILE A 245 9.58 -2.20 4.03
CA ILE A 245 8.55 -1.17 4.00
C ILE A 245 9.24 0.15 3.65
N HIS A 246 9.05 0.60 2.41
CA HIS A 246 9.66 1.83 1.90
C HIS A 246 9.08 3.09 2.57
N ASN A 247 9.78 4.22 2.43
CA ASN A 247 9.40 5.46 3.10
C ASN A 247 7.95 5.93 2.85
N PRO A 248 7.39 5.93 1.61
CA PRO A 248 6.02 6.41 1.39
C PRO A 248 4.99 5.60 2.17
N ALA A 249 5.21 4.28 2.25
CA ALA A 249 4.42 3.36 3.05
C ALA A 249 4.52 3.66 4.54
N LEU A 250 5.74 3.90 5.03
CA LEU A 250 5.98 4.21 6.43
C LEU A 250 5.36 5.55 6.84
N GLN A 251 5.48 6.56 5.99
CA GLN A 251 4.85 7.88 6.15
C GLN A 251 3.33 7.79 6.17
N PHE A 252 2.74 6.93 5.32
CA PHE A 252 1.32 6.62 5.38
C PHE A 252 0.95 6.04 6.75
N LEU A 253 1.58 4.93 7.16
CA LEU A 253 1.29 4.25 8.42
C LEU A 253 1.46 5.18 9.64
N TRP A 254 2.51 6.01 9.63
CA TRP A 254 2.79 6.98 10.70
C TRP A 254 1.66 8.00 10.87
N LYS A 255 1.27 8.68 9.78
CA LYS A 255 0.20 9.67 9.79
C LYS A 255 -1.17 9.06 10.10
N ALA A 256 -1.39 7.86 9.60
CA ALA A 256 -2.63 7.16 9.79
C ALA A 256 -2.76 6.64 11.24
N ALA A 257 -1.65 6.24 11.87
CA ALA A 257 -1.59 5.97 13.31
C ALA A 257 -1.86 7.21 14.18
N GLN A 258 -1.53 8.41 13.69
CA GLN A 258 -1.79 9.66 14.42
C GLN A 258 -3.27 10.06 14.41
N LYS A 259 -3.87 10.12 13.22
CA LYS A 259 -5.18 10.75 13.01
C LYS A 259 -6.32 9.76 12.81
N HIS A 260 -6.01 8.53 12.43
CA HIS A 260 -6.98 7.53 12.00
C HIS A 260 -6.78 6.16 12.69
N TYR A 261 -6.15 6.15 13.88
CA TYR A 261 -5.80 4.94 14.61
C TYR A 261 -6.99 3.99 14.82
N THR A 262 -8.09 4.50 15.35
CA THR A 262 -9.29 3.71 15.66
C THR A 262 -9.84 3.05 14.40
N GLU A 263 -9.93 3.82 13.33
CA GLU A 263 -10.46 3.37 12.05
C GLU A 263 -9.60 2.27 11.44
N ILE A 264 -8.28 2.47 11.33
CA ILE A 264 -7.39 1.44 10.77
C ILE A 264 -7.34 0.21 11.67
N SER A 265 -7.33 0.39 12.99
CA SER A 265 -7.39 -0.72 13.93
C SER A 265 -8.63 -1.59 13.73
N GLU A 266 -9.79 -0.98 13.45
CA GLU A 266 -11.01 -1.71 13.12
C GLU A 266 -10.96 -2.39 11.75
N LEU A 267 -10.36 -1.75 10.75
CA LEU A 267 -10.16 -2.34 9.43
C LEU A 267 -9.27 -3.57 9.50
N LEU A 268 -8.13 -3.48 10.19
CA LEU A 268 -7.20 -4.59 10.37
C LEU A 268 -7.85 -5.78 11.07
N LYS A 269 -8.66 -5.57 12.12
CA LYS A 269 -9.39 -6.64 12.80
C LYS A 269 -10.30 -7.47 11.88
N ARG A 270 -10.70 -6.93 10.73
CA ARG A 270 -11.60 -7.59 9.76
C ARG A 270 -10.84 -8.33 8.66
N GLU A 271 -9.51 -8.29 8.66
CA GLU A 271 -8.71 -9.02 7.69
C GLU A 271 -8.81 -10.53 7.91
N VAL A 272 -8.89 -11.29 6.82
CA VAL A 272 -9.01 -12.74 6.88
C VAL A 272 -7.61 -13.33 7.02
N PRO A 273 -7.26 -14.04 8.12
CA PRO A 273 -5.88 -14.48 8.38
C PRO A 273 -5.23 -15.27 7.25
N ASN A 274 -6.00 -16.10 6.54
CA ASN A 274 -5.50 -16.98 5.49
C ASN A 274 -5.51 -16.36 4.08
N LYS A 275 -5.75 -15.05 3.96
CA LYS A 275 -5.77 -14.33 2.67
C LYS A 275 -4.81 -13.13 2.68
N SER A 276 -3.53 -13.41 2.91
CA SER A 276 -2.47 -12.38 2.98
C SER A 276 -2.43 -11.44 1.78
N ALA A 277 -2.73 -11.93 0.57
CA ALA A 277 -2.83 -11.11 -0.64
C ALA A 277 -3.88 -9.98 -0.57
N THR A 278 -4.79 -10.01 0.42
CA THR A 278 -5.84 -9.00 0.62
C THR A 278 -5.56 -8.08 1.80
N HIS A 279 -4.41 -8.22 2.47
CA HIS A 279 -4.06 -7.45 3.66
C HIS A 279 -3.48 -6.08 3.29
N LEU A 280 -3.60 -5.12 4.21
CA LEU A 280 -3.18 -3.74 4.00
C LEU A 280 -1.68 -3.63 3.74
N LEU A 281 -0.84 -4.32 4.53
CA LEU A 281 0.61 -4.30 4.32
C LEU A 281 1.00 -4.89 2.96
N THR A 282 0.36 -5.98 2.55
CA THR A 282 0.59 -6.57 1.22
C THR A 282 0.17 -5.61 0.10
N ALA A 283 -0.94 -4.90 0.28
CA ALA A 283 -1.39 -3.89 -0.68
C ALA A 283 -0.41 -2.70 -0.76
N ILE A 284 0.12 -2.28 0.39
CA ILE A 284 1.15 -1.24 0.51
C ILE A 284 2.46 -1.66 -0.17
N GLU A 285 2.96 -2.87 0.13
CA GLU A 285 4.18 -3.44 -0.44
C GLU A 285 4.06 -3.55 -1.97
N ASN A 286 2.92 -4.05 -2.46
CA ASN A 286 2.70 -4.18 -3.89
C ASN A 286 2.33 -2.86 -4.57
N GLY A 287 2.11 -1.76 -3.81
CA GLY A 287 1.60 -0.49 -4.32
C GLY A 287 0.30 -0.68 -5.12
N THR A 288 -0.62 -1.48 -4.59
CA THR A 288 -1.92 -1.82 -5.19
C THR A 288 -3.04 -1.36 -4.29
N ASP A 289 -4.22 -1.10 -4.86
CA ASP A 289 -5.36 -0.61 -4.09
C ASP A 289 -5.85 -1.59 -3.01
N TYR A 290 -6.29 -1.05 -1.86
CA TYR A 290 -6.72 -1.85 -0.72
C TYR A 290 -8.24 -2.00 -0.67
N GLY A 291 -8.71 -3.21 -0.98
CA GLY A 291 -10.13 -3.58 -0.99
C GLY A 291 -10.86 -3.41 0.34
N GLY A 292 -10.16 -3.17 1.45
CA GLY A 292 -10.75 -2.92 2.76
C GLY A 292 -11.29 -1.50 2.95
N PHE A 293 -10.87 -0.52 2.15
CA PHE A 293 -11.40 0.85 2.23
C PHE A 293 -12.76 1.04 1.58
N TYR A 294 -13.16 0.06 0.76
CA TYR A 294 -14.41 0.11 0.03
C TYR A 294 -15.55 -0.51 0.83
N PRO A 295 -16.79 -0.04 0.62
CA PRO A 295 -17.94 -0.60 1.29
C PRO A 295 -18.17 -2.05 0.87
N ARG A 296 -18.54 -2.90 1.83
CA ARG A 296 -18.88 -4.31 1.56
C ARG A 296 -20.34 -4.57 1.85
N LYS A 297 -20.95 -5.39 0.99
CA LYS A 297 -22.31 -5.89 1.21
C LYS A 297 -22.41 -6.51 2.59
N PRO A 298 -23.48 -6.21 3.36
CA PRO A 298 -23.80 -7.01 4.53
C PRO A 298 -23.92 -8.47 4.10
N SER A 299 -23.17 -9.35 4.75
CA SER A 299 -23.37 -10.78 4.61
C SER A 299 -24.37 -11.24 5.69
N LYS A 300 -24.93 -12.44 5.57
CA LYS A 300 -25.78 -13.01 6.63
C LYS A 300 -25.09 -13.07 8.01
N LYS A 301 -23.75 -12.96 8.05
CA LYS A 301 -22.93 -13.04 9.27
C LYS A 301 -22.26 -11.71 9.66
N GLU A 302 -22.34 -10.67 8.83
CA GLU A 302 -21.61 -9.40 9.05
C GLU A 302 -22.52 -8.22 8.72
N GLN A 303 -22.62 -7.26 9.65
CA GLN A 303 -23.16 -5.94 9.33
C GLN A 303 -22.30 -5.31 8.23
N GLY A 304 -22.95 -4.70 7.24
CA GLY A 304 -22.25 -4.09 6.09
C GLY A 304 -21.14 -3.16 6.54
N VAL A 305 -20.01 -3.22 5.84
CA VAL A 305 -18.83 -2.41 6.18
C VAL A 305 -19.01 -1.04 5.53
N LYS A 306 -18.99 0.01 6.34
CA LYS A 306 -18.92 1.39 5.87
C LYS A 306 -17.59 1.61 5.13
N PRO A 307 -17.56 2.50 4.11
CA PRO A 307 -16.29 2.91 3.51
C PRO A 307 -15.38 3.54 4.56
N ALA A 308 -14.08 3.57 4.27
CA ALA A 308 -13.14 4.36 5.05
C ALA A 308 -13.49 5.85 5.01
N SER A 309 -13.00 6.64 5.96
CA SER A 309 -13.05 8.10 5.93
C SER A 309 -12.33 8.63 4.69
N ARG A 310 -12.77 9.79 4.20
CA ARG A 310 -12.17 10.41 3.01
C ARG A 310 -10.71 10.73 3.27
N GLU A 311 -10.41 11.22 4.46
CA GLU A 311 -9.08 11.65 4.88
C GLU A 311 -8.09 10.47 4.89
N LEU A 312 -8.49 9.31 5.44
CA LEU A 312 -7.65 8.11 5.42
C LEU A 312 -7.48 7.56 4.00
N TYR A 313 -8.57 7.49 3.23
CA TYR A 313 -8.54 7.00 1.86
C TYR A 313 -7.63 7.88 0.99
N GLU A 314 -7.80 9.20 1.01
CA GLU A 314 -7.01 10.14 0.21
C GLU A 314 -5.53 10.14 0.59
N LEU A 315 -5.23 10.00 1.89
CA LEU A 315 -3.86 9.81 2.36
C LEU A 315 -3.24 8.56 1.71
N TYR A 316 -3.97 7.45 1.65
CA TYR A 316 -3.52 6.22 0.99
C TYR A 316 -3.36 6.39 -0.52
N GLN A 317 -4.38 6.94 -1.19
CA GLN A 317 -4.36 7.17 -2.64
C GLN A 317 -3.16 8.04 -3.06
N THR A 318 -2.82 9.05 -2.25
CA THR A 318 -1.71 9.97 -2.55
C THR A 318 -0.35 9.36 -2.21
N ARG A 319 -0.23 8.60 -1.11
CA ARG A 319 1.08 8.12 -0.61
C ARG A 319 1.49 6.76 -1.12
N ILE A 320 0.53 5.89 -1.42
CA ILE A 320 0.78 4.51 -1.83
C ILE A 320 0.53 4.34 -3.32
N LEU A 321 -0.55 4.95 -3.83
CA LEU A 321 -0.91 4.90 -5.24
C LEU A 321 -0.44 6.13 -6.02
N ASN A 322 0.22 7.10 -5.37
CA ASN A 322 0.77 8.30 -6.01
C ASN A 322 -0.26 9.07 -6.87
N ARG A 323 -1.54 9.02 -6.50
CA ARG A 323 -2.58 9.78 -7.19
C ARG A 323 -2.46 11.26 -6.86
N THR A 324 -2.63 12.11 -7.88
CA THR A 324 -2.56 13.56 -7.70
C THR A 324 -3.81 14.08 -6.98
N PRO A 325 -3.72 15.20 -6.25
CA PRO A 325 -4.90 15.86 -5.68
C PRO A 325 -5.98 16.15 -6.72
N ALA A 326 -5.58 16.50 -7.95
CA ALA A 326 -6.50 16.78 -9.05
C ALA A 326 -7.31 15.54 -9.50
N THR A 327 -6.70 14.34 -9.50
CA THR A 327 -7.40 13.08 -9.75
C THR A 327 -8.46 12.80 -8.68
N LEU A 328 -8.14 13.04 -7.41
CA LEU A 328 -9.08 12.89 -6.29
C LEU A 328 -10.24 13.88 -6.42
N GLU A 329 -9.94 15.13 -6.78
CA GLU A 329 -10.95 16.17 -6.96
C GLU A 329 -11.93 15.85 -8.10
N ALA A 330 -11.46 15.31 -9.22
CA ALA A 330 -12.34 14.86 -10.29
C ALA A 330 -13.35 13.79 -9.81
N GLY A 331 -12.92 12.88 -8.92
CA GLY A 331 -13.80 11.92 -8.26
C GLY A 331 -14.82 12.58 -7.32
N LYS A 332 -14.37 13.56 -6.52
CA LYS A 332 -15.21 14.35 -5.60
C LYS A 332 -16.26 15.19 -6.31
N ILE A 333 -16.00 15.62 -7.54
CA ILE A 333 -16.96 16.36 -8.37
C ILE A 333 -17.98 15.40 -9.00
N LEU A 334 -17.50 14.32 -9.65
CA LEU A 334 -18.38 13.44 -10.42
C LEU A 334 -19.39 12.67 -9.55
N ALA A 335 -18.95 12.17 -8.39
CA ALA A 335 -19.78 11.32 -7.55
C ALA A 335 -21.05 12.02 -7.02
N PRO A 336 -20.97 13.23 -6.42
CA PRO A 336 -22.14 14.02 -6.03
C PRO A 336 -23.07 14.36 -7.19
N LEU A 337 -22.53 14.76 -8.35
CA LEU A 337 -23.34 15.06 -9.55
C LEU A 337 -24.19 13.86 -9.98
N VAL A 338 -23.59 12.66 -10.00
CA VAL A 338 -24.32 11.43 -10.32
C VAL A 338 -25.33 11.11 -9.22
N PHE A 339 -24.96 11.25 -7.95
CA PHE A 339 -25.86 10.97 -6.83
C PHE A 339 -27.09 11.88 -6.83
N GLU A 340 -26.91 13.19 -6.96
CA GLU A 340 -28.00 14.17 -6.98
C GLU A 340 -28.98 13.93 -8.13
N GLN A 341 -28.43 13.68 -9.33
CA GLN A 341 -29.24 13.37 -10.50
C GLN A 341 -30.07 12.09 -10.33
N LEU A 342 -29.49 11.03 -9.74
CA LEU A 342 -30.15 9.73 -9.61
C LEU A 342 -31.10 9.64 -8.40
N SER A 343 -30.78 10.32 -7.30
CA SER A 343 -31.63 10.37 -6.10
C SER A 343 -32.85 11.28 -6.30
N GLY A 344 -32.78 12.22 -7.23
CA GLY A 344 -33.85 13.17 -7.52
C GLY A 344 -33.89 14.37 -6.58
N THR A 345 -32.82 14.64 -5.83
CA THR A 345 -32.72 15.77 -4.90
C THR A 345 -32.86 17.14 -5.57
N GLU A 346 -32.56 17.26 -6.88
CA GLU A 346 -32.79 18.49 -7.66
C GLU A 346 -34.29 18.79 -7.87
N LYS A 347 -35.16 17.78 -7.83
CA LYS A 347 -36.58 17.92 -8.15
C LYS A 347 -37.39 17.97 -6.87
N LYS A 348 -37.52 19.18 -6.29
CA LYS A 348 -38.25 19.45 -5.04
C LYS A 348 -39.66 18.81 -4.94
N ASP A 349 -40.30 18.46 -6.06
CA ASP A 349 -41.67 17.91 -6.08
C ASP A 349 -41.86 16.59 -6.86
N LYS A 350 -40.81 15.91 -7.33
CA LYS A 350 -40.96 14.66 -8.11
C LYS A 350 -39.95 13.59 -7.74
N LYS A 351 -40.43 12.42 -7.27
CA LYS A 351 -39.61 11.20 -7.08
C LYS A 351 -38.81 10.91 -8.35
N ALA A 352 -37.54 10.51 -8.18
CA ALA A 352 -36.70 10.08 -9.29
C ALA A 352 -37.38 8.95 -10.10
N PRO A 353 -37.16 8.88 -11.43
CA PRO A 353 -37.63 7.77 -12.25
C PRO A 353 -37.22 6.41 -11.65
N LYS A 354 -38.09 5.40 -11.72
CA LYS A 354 -37.79 4.04 -11.21
C LYS A 354 -36.47 3.46 -11.77
N ALA A 355 -36.13 3.79 -13.02
CA ALA A 355 -34.88 3.37 -13.64
C ALA A 355 -33.65 4.00 -12.98
N ASP A 356 -33.73 5.27 -12.57
CA ASP A 356 -32.64 6.00 -11.90
C ASP A 356 -32.42 5.46 -10.48
N GLN A 357 -33.51 5.19 -9.75
CA GLN A 357 -33.45 4.56 -8.44
C GLN A 357 -32.79 3.17 -8.52
N LYS A 358 -33.21 2.34 -9.49
CA LYS A 358 -32.62 1.01 -9.71
C LYS A 358 -31.14 1.10 -10.06
N LEU A 359 -30.74 2.06 -10.90
CA LEU A 359 -29.33 2.27 -11.24
C LEU A 359 -28.53 2.70 -10.00
N LEU A 360 -29.06 3.64 -9.20
CA LEU A 360 -28.40 4.07 -7.95
C LEU A 360 -28.23 2.90 -6.96
N GLU A 361 -29.28 2.10 -6.75
CA GLU A 361 -29.20 0.89 -5.92
C GLU A 361 -28.13 -0.08 -6.43
N GLN A 362 -28.04 -0.28 -7.75
CA GLN A 362 -27.02 -1.12 -8.36
C GLN A 362 -25.61 -0.55 -8.14
N LEU A 363 -25.42 0.76 -8.30
CA LEU A 363 -24.14 1.43 -8.08
C LEU A 363 -23.71 1.37 -6.61
N LEU A 364 -24.62 1.57 -5.65
CA LEU A 364 -24.29 1.43 -4.23
C LEU A 364 -23.98 -0.03 -3.85
N LYS A 365 -24.51 -1.00 -4.62
CA LYS A 365 -24.34 -2.42 -4.38
C LYS A 365 -23.06 -3.01 -4.98
N GLU A 366 -22.58 -2.49 -6.11
CA GLU A 366 -21.45 -3.06 -6.83
C GLU A 366 -20.62 -1.98 -7.53
N ASN A 367 -19.30 -2.09 -7.42
CA ASN A 367 -18.37 -1.22 -8.10
C ASN A 367 -18.51 -1.36 -9.64
N PRO A 368 -18.68 -0.25 -10.40
CA PRO A 368 -18.79 -0.28 -11.86
C PRO A 368 -17.60 -0.93 -12.57
N ARG A 369 -16.41 -0.94 -11.96
CA ARG A 369 -15.21 -1.63 -12.47
C ARG A 369 -15.43 -3.13 -12.56
N TRP A 370 -16.02 -3.73 -11.53
CA TRP A 370 -16.21 -5.18 -11.42
C TRP A 370 -17.58 -5.65 -11.88
N SER A 371 -18.51 -4.72 -12.12
CA SER A 371 -19.84 -5.06 -12.59
C SER A 371 -19.79 -5.74 -13.96
N LYS A 372 -20.45 -6.91 -14.02
CA LYS A 372 -20.65 -7.69 -15.25
C LYS A 372 -21.54 -6.96 -16.25
N ASP A 373 -22.37 -6.04 -15.78
CA ASP A 373 -23.28 -5.28 -16.62
C ASP A 373 -22.59 -4.06 -17.24
N ALA A 374 -22.18 -4.20 -18.51
CA ALA A 374 -21.60 -3.12 -19.27
C ALA A 374 -22.55 -1.91 -19.43
N GLN A 375 -23.87 -2.11 -19.31
CA GLN A 375 -24.85 -1.03 -19.44
C GLN A 375 -24.71 0.00 -18.33
N VAL A 376 -24.29 -0.40 -17.12
CA VAL A 376 -24.03 0.54 -16.00
C VAL A 376 -23.00 1.58 -16.41
N ARG A 377 -21.86 1.15 -16.97
CA ARG A 377 -20.79 2.05 -17.41
C ARG A 377 -21.23 2.91 -18.61
N ILE A 378 -21.99 2.34 -19.53
CA ILE A 378 -22.54 3.09 -20.68
C ILE A 378 -23.47 4.20 -20.18
N GLU A 379 -24.35 3.90 -19.23
CA GLU A 379 -25.30 4.88 -18.70
C GLU A 379 -24.63 5.97 -17.86
N LEU A 380 -23.60 5.61 -17.09
CA LEU A 380 -22.73 6.59 -16.40
C LEU A 380 -22.02 7.51 -17.40
N ARG A 381 -21.44 6.97 -18.47
CA ARG A 381 -20.80 7.77 -19.52
C ARG A 381 -21.78 8.74 -20.19
N LYS A 382 -23.02 8.33 -20.45
CA LYS A 382 -24.05 9.25 -20.97
C LYS A 382 -24.32 10.42 -20.01
N ARG A 383 -24.26 10.20 -18.69
CA ARG A 383 -24.44 11.25 -17.66
C ARG A 383 -23.26 12.18 -17.61
N ILE A 384 -22.04 11.63 -17.59
CA ILE A 384 -20.79 12.41 -17.68
C ILE A 384 -20.86 13.38 -18.87
N ALA A 385 -21.27 12.89 -20.04
CA ALA A 385 -21.41 13.75 -21.21
C ALA A 385 -22.48 14.84 -21.07
N LYS A 386 -23.60 14.56 -20.39
CA LYS A 386 -24.60 15.60 -20.06
C LYS A 386 -24.06 16.63 -19.06
N PHE A 387 -23.28 16.20 -18.07
CA PHE A 387 -22.63 17.11 -17.13
C PHE A 387 -21.61 18.00 -17.85
N ALA A 388 -20.90 17.47 -18.85
CA ALA A 388 -20.01 18.27 -19.70
C ALA A 388 -20.76 19.29 -20.56
N GLU A 389 -21.88 18.90 -21.18
CA GLU A 389 -22.74 19.85 -21.89
C GLU A 389 -23.32 20.95 -20.99
N ALA A 390 -23.52 20.66 -19.69
CA ALA A 390 -23.95 21.62 -18.69
C ALA A 390 -22.80 22.44 -18.04
N GLY A 391 -21.53 22.13 -18.37
CA GLY A 391 -20.36 22.78 -17.77
C GLY A 391 -20.07 22.35 -16.33
N HIS A 392 -20.64 21.24 -15.86
CA HIS A 392 -20.40 20.71 -14.51
C HIS A 392 -19.26 19.71 -14.44
N PHE A 393 -18.79 19.20 -15.58
CA PHE A 393 -17.66 18.28 -15.65
C PHE A 393 -16.88 18.48 -16.95
N THR A 394 -15.56 18.42 -16.95
CA THR A 394 -14.74 18.70 -18.15
C THR A 394 -14.05 17.45 -18.69
N LEU A 395 -13.53 17.53 -19.93
CA LEU A 395 -12.64 16.49 -20.46
C LEU A 395 -11.40 16.31 -19.58
N GLU A 396 -10.84 17.41 -19.07
CA GLU A 396 -9.69 17.41 -18.16
C GLU A 396 -9.96 16.59 -16.90
N GLN A 397 -11.07 16.84 -16.23
CA GLN A 397 -11.48 16.07 -15.05
C GLN A 397 -11.72 14.60 -15.41
N TYR A 398 -12.30 14.34 -16.60
CA TYR A 398 -12.49 12.97 -17.07
C TYR A 398 -11.17 12.21 -17.24
N VAL A 399 -10.18 12.78 -17.91
CA VAL A 399 -8.91 12.08 -18.15
C VAL A 399 -8.04 11.97 -16.91
N ARG A 400 -8.16 12.91 -15.95
CA ARG A 400 -7.54 12.78 -14.63
C ARG A 400 -8.10 11.61 -13.84
N LEU A 401 -9.41 11.41 -13.93
CA LEU A 401 -10.10 10.31 -13.25
C LEU A 401 -9.88 8.98 -13.98
N PHE A 402 -9.84 8.98 -15.31
CA PHE A 402 -9.69 7.81 -16.15
C PHE A 402 -8.46 7.94 -17.08
N PRO A 403 -7.24 7.90 -16.53
CA PRO A 403 -6.02 8.11 -17.31
C PRO A 403 -5.83 7.00 -18.34
N ALA A 404 -5.03 7.26 -19.38
CA ALA A 404 -4.76 6.29 -20.43
C ALA A 404 -3.96 5.06 -19.92
N ALA A 405 -4.16 3.90 -20.55
CA ALA A 405 -3.74 2.59 -20.04
C ALA A 405 -2.21 2.39 -19.96
N ASN A 406 -1.44 3.04 -20.84
CA ASN A 406 0.02 3.09 -20.72
C ASN A 406 0.51 4.00 -19.59
N VAL A 407 -0.28 4.98 -19.16
CA VAL A 407 0.00 5.91 -18.06
C VAL A 407 -0.48 5.35 -16.72
N ALA A 408 -1.39 4.37 -16.75
CA ALA A 408 -2.00 3.71 -15.58
C ALA A 408 -1.05 3.14 -14.53
N ASN A 409 0.19 2.81 -14.93
CA ASN A 409 1.24 2.29 -14.06
C ASN A 409 2.44 3.26 -13.95
N THR A 410 2.31 4.46 -14.55
CA THR A 410 3.36 5.48 -14.57
C THR A 410 3.29 6.42 -13.36
N GLU A 411 2.31 6.23 -12.46
CA GLU A 411 2.27 6.87 -11.14
C GLU A 411 3.52 6.52 -10.29
N ARG A 412 4.36 5.57 -10.72
CA ARG A 412 5.66 5.22 -10.13
C ARG A 412 6.87 5.81 -10.87
N LEU A 413 6.65 6.45 -12.01
CA LEU A 413 7.70 6.94 -12.89
C LEU A 413 7.83 8.45 -12.74
N SER A 414 9.05 8.96 -12.85
CA SER A 414 9.25 10.41 -12.84
C SER A 414 8.58 11.05 -14.06
N PRO A 415 8.18 12.34 -14.01
CA PRO A 415 7.63 13.05 -15.16
C PRO A 415 8.51 12.94 -16.42
N GLU A 416 9.84 12.85 -16.29
CA GLU A 416 10.76 12.61 -17.40
C GLU A 416 10.60 11.21 -18.01
N GLN A 417 10.46 10.18 -17.18
CA GLN A 417 10.25 8.80 -17.62
C GLN A 417 8.88 8.61 -18.29
N VAL A 418 7.86 9.29 -17.80
CA VAL A 418 6.54 9.32 -18.45
C VAL A 418 6.64 9.99 -19.82
N ARG A 419 7.32 11.14 -19.92
CA ARG A 419 7.57 11.83 -21.19
C ARG A 419 8.33 10.95 -22.18
N GLU A 420 9.31 10.18 -21.71
CA GLU A 420 10.08 9.26 -22.56
C GLU A 420 9.23 8.07 -23.03
N LEU A 421 8.41 7.48 -22.15
CA LEU A 421 7.45 6.45 -22.54
C LEU A 421 6.42 6.95 -23.56
N TRP A 422 5.96 8.19 -23.39
CA TRP A 422 5.06 8.86 -24.32
C TRP A 422 5.70 9.04 -25.71
N LYS A 423 6.97 9.42 -25.78
CA LYS A 423 7.72 9.50 -27.04
C LYS A 423 7.89 8.13 -27.71
N GLN A 424 8.08 7.06 -26.93
CA GLN A 424 8.38 5.72 -27.44
C GLN A 424 7.15 4.89 -27.83
N LYS A 425 6.04 4.99 -27.08
CA LYS A 425 4.88 4.09 -27.25
C LYS A 425 3.69 4.70 -28.01
N GLY A 426 3.78 5.98 -28.38
CA GLY A 426 2.69 6.66 -29.08
C GLY A 426 1.52 7.02 -28.16
N SER A 427 0.56 7.73 -28.72
CA SER A 427 -0.48 8.43 -27.99
C SER A 427 -1.63 7.51 -27.58
N ALA A 428 -1.62 7.07 -26.32
CA ALA A 428 -2.65 6.18 -25.79
C ALA A 428 -4.02 6.81 -25.69
N ILE A 429 -5.03 6.02 -26.08
CA ILE A 429 -6.43 6.45 -26.09
C ILE A 429 -7.24 5.68 -25.05
N LYS A 430 -6.87 4.42 -24.77
CA LYS A 430 -7.66 3.55 -23.90
C LYS A 430 -7.61 4.04 -22.45
N ALA A 431 -8.73 4.53 -21.94
CA ALA A 431 -8.88 4.89 -20.54
C ALA A 431 -8.83 3.66 -19.61
N THR A 432 -8.22 3.83 -18.43
CA THR A 432 -8.25 2.82 -17.38
C THR A 432 -9.62 2.70 -16.75
N ASN A 433 -9.92 1.52 -16.20
CA ASN A 433 -11.14 1.33 -15.40
C ASN A 433 -10.93 1.66 -13.92
N GLN A 434 -9.75 2.15 -13.51
CA GLN A 434 -9.44 2.40 -12.10
C GLN A 434 -10.16 3.65 -11.56
N GLY A 435 -10.49 4.62 -12.42
CA GLY A 435 -11.30 5.78 -12.03
C GLY A 435 -12.68 5.43 -11.47
N TRP A 436 -13.20 4.24 -11.82
CA TRP A 436 -14.45 3.75 -11.27
C TRP A 436 -14.34 3.43 -9.78
N ASP A 437 -13.16 3.06 -9.28
CA ASP A 437 -12.95 2.79 -7.86
C ASP A 437 -13.06 4.08 -7.05
N LEU A 438 -12.40 5.16 -7.49
CA LEU A 438 -12.50 6.51 -6.90
C LEU A 438 -13.95 7.01 -6.93
N PHE A 439 -14.58 6.97 -8.12
CA PHE A 439 -15.96 7.36 -8.28
C PHE A 439 -16.86 6.60 -7.31
N TRP A 440 -16.69 5.28 -7.21
CA TRP A 440 -17.52 4.44 -6.36
C TRP A 440 -17.32 4.74 -4.88
N PHE A 441 -16.08 4.95 -4.43
CA PHE A 441 -15.78 5.39 -3.07
C PHE A 441 -16.52 6.70 -2.73
N TYR A 442 -16.34 7.74 -3.55
CA TYR A 442 -16.97 9.04 -3.31
C TYR A 442 -18.50 9.00 -3.48
N LEU A 443 -19.04 8.12 -4.31
CA LEU A 443 -20.50 7.95 -4.45
C LEU A 443 -21.13 7.51 -3.13
N HIS A 444 -20.49 6.62 -2.38
CA HIS A 444 -20.95 6.23 -1.05
C HIS A 444 -20.85 7.36 -0.02
N HIS A 445 -19.83 8.21 -0.12
CA HIS A 445 -19.73 9.39 0.73
C HIS A 445 -20.81 10.44 0.42
N ALA A 446 -21.16 10.60 -0.86
CA ALA A 446 -22.28 11.43 -1.28
C ALA A 446 -23.61 10.87 -0.76
N ALA A 447 -23.81 9.56 -0.90
CA ALA A 447 -25.02 8.88 -0.41
C ALA A 447 -25.19 8.95 1.12
N ASN A 448 -24.07 8.95 1.86
CA ASN A 448 -24.07 9.08 3.32
C ASN A 448 -24.08 10.54 3.81
N GLY A 449 -24.15 11.52 2.91
CA GLY A 449 -24.18 12.95 3.26
C GLY A 449 -22.86 13.54 3.76
N THR A 450 -21.75 12.82 3.58
CA THR A 450 -20.40 13.27 3.99
C THR A 450 -19.63 13.96 2.86
N LEU A 451 -20.22 14.02 1.67
CA LEU A 451 -19.71 14.74 0.50
C LEU A 451 -20.92 15.40 -0.20
N SER A 452 -20.83 16.70 -0.44
CA SER A 452 -21.84 17.46 -1.18
C SER A 452 -21.20 18.15 -2.38
N PHE A 453 -21.97 18.37 -3.43
CA PHE A 453 -21.50 19.14 -4.57
C PHE A 453 -21.44 20.63 -4.19
N ASP A 454 -20.28 21.26 -4.41
CA ASP A 454 -20.14 22.72 -4.34
C ASP A 454 -19.78 23.26 -5.73
N LYS A 455 -20.63 24.16 -6.24
CA LYS A 455 -20.44 24.79 -7.55
C LYS A 455 -19.23 25.73 -7.59
N GLN A 456 -18.77 26.25 -6.46
CA GLN A 456 -17.62 27.17 -6.41
C GLN A 456 -16.28 26.46 -6.67
N THR A 457 -16.22 25.15 -6.46
CA THR A 457 -14.99 24.34 -6.60
C THR A 457 -14.55 24.17 -8.06
N ILE A 458 -15.48 24.28 -9.02
CA ILE A 458 -15.18 24.14 -10.46
C ILE A 458 -14.24 25.25 -10.98
N SER A 459 -14.26 26.41 -10.35
CA SER A 459 -13.54 27.61 -10.81
C SER A 459 -12.10 27.76 -10.31
N GLN A 460 -11.61 26.88 -9.43
CA GLN A 460 -10.32 27.08 -8.73
C GLN A 460 -9.16 26.16 -9.16
N SER A 461 -9.36 25.18 -10.05
CA SER A 461 -8.25 24.31 -10.49
C SER A 461 -7.34 25.02 -11.50
N THR A 462 -6.38 25.79 -10.98
CA THR A 462 -5.31 26.43 -11.75
C THR A 462 -4.03 25.61 -11.63
N ASP A 463 -4.08 24.34 -12.03
CA ASP A 463 -2.87 23.52 -12.14
C ASP A 463 -2.26 23.64 -13.54
N SER A 464 -0.92 23.59 -13.58
CA SER A 464 -0.11 23.84 -14.76
C SER A 464 -0.47 22.93 -15.95
N SER A 465 -0.37 23.46 -17.18
CA SER A 465 -0.72 22.72 -18.40
C SER A 465 0.17 21.48 -18.66
N GLU A 466 1.28 21.32 -17.93
CA GLU A 466 2.19 20.16 -18.07
C GLU A 466 1.56 18.87 -17.52
N ASP A 467 0.81 18.93 -16.42
CA ASP A 467 0.12 17.76 -15.86
C ASP A 467 -0.99 17.25 -16.80
N LEU A 468 -1.65 18.16 -17.55
CA LEU A 468 -2.69 17.79 -18.54
C LEU A 468 -2.15 17.01 -19.74
N ALA A 469 -0.95 17.37 -20.20
CA ALA A 469 -0.32 16.77 -21.37
C ALA A 469 0.01 15.27 -21.14
N MET A 470 0.13 14.86 -19.88
CA MET A 470 0.44 13.48 -19.49
C MET A 470 -0.76 12.52 -19.51
N PHE A 471 -2.01 13.02 -19.52
CA PHE A 471 -3.21 12.17 -19.33
C PHE A 471 -4.21 12.20 -20.49
N THR A 472 -4.16 13.21 -21.37
CA THR A 472 -5.00 13.30 -22.57
C THR A 472 -4.12 13.14 -23.80
N ASN A 473 -4.51 12.35 -24.80
CA ASN A 473 -3.86 12.40 -26.11
C ASN A 473 -4.05 13.81 -26.70
N PRO A 474 -2.99 14.63 -26.87
CA PRO A 474 -3.11 16.02 -27.34
C PRO A 474 -3.75 16.10 -28.73
N LYS A 475 -3.59 15.05 -29.55
CA LYS A 475 -4.23 14.97 -30.87
C LYS A 475 -5.75 14.90 -30.78
N ILE A 476 -6.34 14.36 -29.70
CA ILE A 476 -7.80 14.32 -29.52
C ILE A 476 -8.34 15.71 -29.25
N GLN A 477 -7.70 16.46 -28.36
CA GLN A 477 -8.10 17.85 -28.07
C GLN A 477 -7.92 18.73 -29.31
N GLN A 478 -6.76 18.63 -29.96
CA GLN A 478 -6.49 19.39 -31.18
C GLN A 478 -7.50 19.04 -32.28
N PHE A 479 -7.74 17.76 -32.53
CA PHE A 479 -8.74 17.30 -33.50
C PHE A 479 -10.14 17.80 -33.17
N ALA A 480 -10.56 17.75 -31.90
CA ALA A 480 -11.87 18.27 -31.50
C ALA A 480 -11.98 19.79 -31.74
N ARG A 481 -10.92 20.55 -31.43
CA ARG A 481 -10.86 22.01 -31.66
C ARG A 481 -10.92 22.36 -33.14
N ASP A 482 -10.13 21.67 -33.96
CA ASP A 482 -10.08 21.92 -35.41
C ASP A 482 -11.38 21.50 -36.08
N VAL A 483 -11.98 20.38 -35.68
CA VAL A 483 -13.32 19.99 -36.14
C VAL A 483 -14.36 21.03 -35.72
N PHE A 484 -14.31 21.52 -34.49
CA PHE A 484 -15.23 22.56 -34.03
C PHE A 484 -15.10 23.84 -34.86
N ALA A 485 -13.89 24.34 -35.03
CA ALA A 485 -13.59 25.55 -35.81
C ALA A 485 -14.04 25.39 -37.27
N MET A 486 -13.66 24.29 -37.92
CA MET A 486 -14.06 23.97 -39.30
C MET A 486 -15.59 23.95 -39.45
N GLN A 487 -16.33 23.35 -38.50
CA GLN A 487 -17.79 23.27 -38.60
C GLN A 487 -18.47 24.59 -38.28
N LEU A 488 -17.93 25.36 -37.31
CA LEU A 488 -18.41 26.69 -36.97
C LEU A 488 -18.29 27.62 -38.18
N GLU A 489 -17.14 27.63 -38.85
CA GLU A 489 -16.90 28.44 -40.04
C GLU A 489 -17.76 27.99 -41.22
N ARG A 490 -17.72 26.69 -41.56
CA ARG A 490 -18.42 26.14 -42.74
C ARG A 490 -19.94 26.28 -42.67
N ARG A 491 -20.52 26.25 -41.47
CA ARG A 491 -21.99 26.25 -41.28
C ARG A 491 -22.53 27.57 -40.73
N GLY A 492 -21.73 28.31 -39.99
CA GLY A 492 -22.08 29.64 -39.51
C GLY A 492 -21.81 30.73 -40.55
N GLY A 493 -20.71 30.65 -41.29
CA GLY A 493 -20.27 31.75 -42.16
C GLY A 493 -20.14 33.04 -41.34
N LYS A 494 -20.90 34.08 -41.71
CA LYS A 494 -20.96 35.35 -40.96
C LYS A 494 -21.82 35.27 -39.69
N ASP A 495 -22.71 34.29 -39.57
CA ASP A 495 -23.61 34.11 -38.43
C ASP A 495 -23.12 32.95 -37.54
N LYS A 496 -22.29 33.31 -36.54
CA LYS A 496 -21.77 32.34 -35.56
C LYS A 496 -22.87 31.57 -34.81
N LYS A 497 -24.03 32.19 -34.59
CA LYS A 497 -25.16 31.55 -33.88
C LYS A 497 -25.71 30.37 -34.68
N ARG A 498 -25.86 30.54 -35.99
CA ARG A 498 -26.25 29.44 -36.90
C ARG A 498 -25.25 28.28 -36.87
N GLY A 499 -23.96 28.59 -36.79
CA GLY A 499 -22.90 27.58 -36.66
C GLY A 499 -23.00 26.80 -35.34
N LEU A 500 -23.18 27.49 -34.22
CA LEU A 500 -23.39 26.86 -32.90
C LEU A 500 -24.65 25.99 -32.86
N ASP A 501 -25.76 26.46 -33.43
CA ASP A 501 -27.01 25.68 -33.52
C ASP A 501 -26.79 24.39 -34.33
N TYR A 502 -25.99 24.46 -35.41
CA TYR A 502 -25.62 23.28 -36.17
C TYR A 502 -24.80 22.29 -35.33
N ILE A 503 -23.77 22.77 -34.64
CA ILE A 503 -22.90 21.94 -33.79
C ILE A 503 -23.74 21.26 -32.70
N LYS A 504 -24.63 21.97 -32.03
CA LYS A 504 -25.50 21.38 -31.00
C LYS A 504 -26.38 20.27 -31.57
N ARG A 505 -27.15 20.55 -32.63
CA ARG A 505 -28.17 19.62 -33.16
C ARG A 505 -27.58 18.45 -33.96
N ASN A 506 -26.54 18.70 -34.75
CA ASN A 506 -26.03 17.75 -35.73
C ASN A 506 -24.73 17.06 -35.29
N ILE A 507 -24.03 17.59 -34.28
CA ILE A 507 -22.81 17.00 -33.75
C ILE A 507 -23.05 16.48 -32.35
N LEU A 508 -23.31 17.36 -31.36
CA LEU A 508 -23.45 16.96 -29.96
C LEU A 508 -24.66 16.03 -29.74
N ASP A 509 -25.84 16.40 -30.26
CA ASP A 509 -27.02 15.55 -30.12
C ASP A 509 -26.92 14.27 -30.97
N ALA A 510 -26.17 14.31 -32.07
CA ALA A 510 -25.89 13.12 -32.87
C ALA A 510 -24.94 12.16 -32.14
N PHE A 511 -23.93 12.67 -31.42
CA PHE A 511 -23.11 11.87 -30.51
C PHE A 511 -23.98 11.24 -29.40
N ALA A 512 -24.92 12.01 -28.83
CA ALA A 512 -25.83 11.51 -27.81
C ALA A 512 -26.72 10.35 -28.31
N ARG A 513 -27.13 10.40 -29.59
CA ARG A 513 -27.91 9.36 -30.26
C ARG A 513 -27.06 8.21 -30.83
N GLY A 514 -25.73 8.27 -30.71
CA GLY A 514 -24.83 7.27 -31.30
C GLY A 514 -24.76 7.30 -32.83
N GLN A 515 -25.15 8.42 -33.45
CA GLN A 515 -25.21 8.59 -34.91
C GLN A 515 -23.87 9.03 -35.53
N ILE A 516 -22.90 9.44 -34.72
CA ILE A 516 -21.54 9.72 -35.19
C ILE A 516 -20.78 8.40 -35.37
N THR A 517 -20.65 7.99 -36.64
CA THR A 517 -19.97 6.77 -37.07
C THR A 517 -18.47 7.00 -37.25
N ASN A 518 -17.69 5.92 -37.34
CA ASN A 518 -16.26 5.98 -37.62
C ASN A 518 -16.00 6.60 -39.01
N ALA A 519 -16.87 6.31 -39.99
CA ALA A 519 -16.80 6.93 -41.32
C ALA A 519 -16.95 8.46 -41.23
N ARG A 520 -17.86 8.94 -40.38
CA ARG A 520 -18.07 10.38 -40.17
C ARG A 520 -16.85 11.08 -39.56
N LEU A 521 -16.21 10.44 -38.59
CA LEU A 521 -14.95 10.95 -38.03
C LEU A 521 -13.83 10.98 -39.09
N ARG A 522 -13.75 9.94 -39.92
CA ARG A 522 -12.77 9.86 -41.01
C ARG A 522 -12.99 10.95 -42.06
N GLU A 523 -14.24 11.24 -42.41
CA GLU A 523 -14.59 12.37 -43.28
C GLU A 523 -14.10 13.70 -42.71
N TRP A 524 -14.29 13.92 -41.40
CA TRP A 524 -13.79 15.13 -40.73
C TRP A 524 -12.26 15.20 -40.76
N PHE A 525 -11.59 14.07 -40.51
CA PHE A 525 -10.15 14.00 -40.58
C PHE A 525 -9.61 14.28 -41.99
N ILE A 526 -10.22 13.71 -43.04
CA ILE A 526 -9.83 13.98 -44.43
C ILE A 526 -10.02 15.46 -44.75
N GLY A 527 -11.16 16.05 -44.38
CA GLY A 527 -11.40 17.47 -44.62
C GLY A 527 -10.42 18.39 -43.88
N LEU A 528 -9.95 17.97 -42.70
CA LEU A 528 -8.87 18.68 -42.00
C LEU A 528 -7.53 18.46 -42.68
N ALA A 529 -7.18 17.25 -43.14
CA ALA A 529 -5.96 16.99 -43.89
C ALA A 529 -5.86 17.79 -45.20
N ASP A 530 -6.99 18.07 -45.84
CA ASP A 530 -7.04 18.93 -47.04
C ASP A 530 -6.75 20.41 -46.73
N SER A 531 -6.98 20.85 -45.48
CA SER A 531 -6.90 22.26 -45.07
C SER A 531 -5.76 22.58 -44.10
N HIS A 532 -5.23 21.59 -43.40
CA HIS A 532 -4.22 21.70 -42.35
C HIS A 532 -3.08 20.70 -42.64
N PRO A 533 -1.87 21.19 -43.01
CA PRO A 533 -0.73 20.34 -43.36
C PRO A 533 -0.27 19.38 -42.25
N ASP A 534 -0.67 19.66 -41.01
CA ASP A 534 -0.29 18.90 -39.81
C ASP A 534 -1.03 17.56 -39.68
N TYR A 535 -2.05 17.29 -40.51
CA TYR A 535 -2.81 16.04 -40.50
C TYR A 535 -2.33 15.10 -41.62
N LYS A 536 -1.52 14.10 -41.27
CA LYS A 536 -1.06 13.05 -42.19
C LYS A 536 -1.89 11.78 -42.05
N ASN A 537 -1.87 10.91 -43.07
CA ASN A 537 -2.57 9.62 -43.02
C ASN A 537 -2.18 8.77 -41.81
N GLU A 538 -0.91 8.81 -41.41
CA GLU A 538 -0.39 8.09 -40.23
C GLU A 538 -1.00 8.61 -38.91
N ASP A 539 -1.43 9.88 -38.87
CA ASP A 539 -2.05 10.47 -37.69
C ASP A 539 -3.46 9.93 -37.43
N TRP A 540 -4.15 9.41 -38.45
CA TRP A 540 -5.47 8.77 -38.28
C TRP A 540 -5.37 7.48 -37.47
N ASP A 541 -4.40 6.63 -37.80
CA ASP A 541 -4.17 5.39 -37.05
C ASP A 541 -3.73 5.70 -35.61
N ALA A 542 -2.86 6.71 -35.42
CA ALA A 542 -2.46 7.17 -34.08
C ALA A 542 -3.62 7.78 -33.28
N LEU A 543 -4.62 8.36 -33.96
CA LEU A 543 -5.82 8.93 -33.35
C LEU A 543 -6.90 7.89 -33.04
N CYS A 544 -6.88 6.73 -33.69
CA CYS A 544 -7.94 5.73 -33.58
C CYS A 544 -7.51 4.43 -32.88
N ARG A 545 -6.20 4.19 -32.72
CA ARG A 545 -5.67 2.97 -32.12
C ARG A 545 -4.96 3.23 -30.80
N ASP A 546 -4.98 2.24 -29.92
CA ASP A 546 -4.11 2.23 -28.73
C ASP A 546 -2.68 1.78 -29.08
N GLU A 547 -1.77 1.83 -28.11
CA GLU A 547 -0.37 1.39 -28.29
C GLU A 547 -0.18 -0.10 -28.58
N GLN A 548 -1.25 -0.90 -28.51
CA GLN A 548 -1.24 -2.30 -28.92
C GLN A 548 -1.83 -2.46 -30.33
N GLY A 549 -2.08 -1.36 -31.03
CA GLY A 549 -2.67 -1.31 -32.37
C GLY A 549 -4.15 -1.64 -32.41
N ARG A 550 -4.83 -1.73 -31.26
CA ARG A 550 -6.25 -2.08 -31.16
C ARG A 550 -7.11 -0.84 -31.32
N ASP A 551 -8.28 -1.04 -31.91
CA ASP A 551 -9.28 0.02 -32.10
C ASP A 551 -9.74 0.61 -30.74
N ALA A 552 -9.59 1.92 -30.59
CA ALA A 552 -10.00 2.71 -29.44
C ALA A 552 -11.02 3.82 -29.82
N ILE A 553 -11.67 3.71 -30.98
CA ILE A 553 -12.58 4.74 -31.52
C ILE A 553 -13.78 5.01 -30.60
N GLY A 554 -14.22 4.03 -29.82
CA GLY A 554 -15.28 4.24 -28.81
C GLY A 554 -14.87 5.26 -27.74
N GLU A 555 -13.61 5.23 -27.32
CA GLU A 555 -13.05 6.13 -26.33
C GLU A 555 -12.71 7.50 -26.94
N LEU A 556 -12.14 7.53 -28.14
CA LEU A 556 -11.96 8.75 -28.94
C LEU A 556 -13.28 9.52 -29.08
N ARG A 557 -14.35 8.86 -29.53
CA ARG A 557 -15.68 9.50 -29.70
C ARG A 557 -16.20 10.08 -28.40
N PHE A 558 -15.95 9.39 -27.29
CA PHE A 558 -16.40 9.87 -25.99
C PHE A 558 -15.63 11.12 -25.56
N GLN A 559 -14.30 11.11 -25.62
CA GLN A 559 -13.46 12.24 -25.26
C GLN A 559 -13.69 13.45 -26.17
N MET A 560 -13.81 13.23 -27.50
CA MET A 560 -14.18 14.28 -28.44
C MET A 560 -15.52 14.93 -28.09
N ARG A 561 -16.53 14.15 -27.70
CA ARG A 561 -17.82 14.69 -27.29
C ARG A 561 -17.68 15.63 -26.08
N LEU A 562 -16.85 15.27 -25.10
CA LEU A 562 -16.62 16.10 -23.91
C LEU A 562 -15.94 17.43 -24.29
N GLU A 563 -14.91 17.38 -25.15
CA GLU A 563 -14.21 18.60 -25.59
C GLU A 563 -15.13 19.50 -26.43
N LEU A 564 -15.85 18.94 -27.40
CA LEU A 564 -16.81 19.68 -28.23
C LEU A 564 -17.92 20.32 -27.39
N ALA A 565 -18.36 19.66 -26.32
CA ALA A 565 -19.34 20.21 -25.39
C ALA A 565 -18.77 21.41 -24.62
N ASN A 566 -17.51 21.33 -24.18
CA ASN A 566 -16.83 22.44 -23.51
C ASN A 566 -16.64 23.64 -24.45
N LEU A 567 -16.15 23.42 -25.68
CA LEU A 567 -15.98 24.46 -26.70
C LEU A 567 -17.32 25.13 -27.05
N TYR A 568 -18.38 24.34 -27.22
CA TYR A 568 -19.73 24.85 -27.47
C TYR A 568 -20.19 25.79 -26.34
N ARG A 569 -19.96 25.41 -25.08
CA ARG A 569 -20.33 26.24 -23.93
C ARG A 569 -19.55 27.56 -23.92
N ILE A 570 -18.23 27.51 -24.09
CA ILE A 570 -17.37 28.70 -24.09
C ILE A 570 -17.83 29.69 -25.16
N GLU A 571 -18.00 29.22 -26.40
CA GLU A 571 -18.44 30.08 -27.51
C GLU A 571 -19.87 30.61 -27.31
N LYS A 572 -20.77 29.79 -26.74
CA LYS A 572 -22.12 30.24 -26.42
C LYS A 572 -22.12 31.34 -25.35
N GLU A 573 -21.32 31.20 -24.29
CA GLU A 573 -21.16 32.22 -23.26
C GLU A 573 -20.56 33.52 -23.80
N VAL A 574 -19.67 33.44 -24.80
CA VAL A 574 -19.14 34.61 -25.51
C VAL A 574 -20.20 35.29 -26.37
N LEU A 575 -21.13 34.53 -26.96
CA LEU A 575 -22.21 35.04 -27.80
C LEU A 575 -23.38 35.62 -27.01
N ASP A 576 -23.61 35.12 -25.79
CA ASP A 576 -24.66 35.58 -24.88
C ASP A 576 -24.24 36.83 -24.08
N LYS A 577 -22.95 37.18 -24.07
CA LYS A 577 -22.39 38.43 -23.52
C LYS A 577 -22.32 39.51 -24.60
#